data_AF-A0A497FWU2-F1
#
_entry.id   AF-A0A497FWU2-F1
#
_cell.length_a   1.000
_cell.length_b   1.000
_cell.length_c   1.000
_cell.angle_alpha   90.00
_cell.angle_beta   90.00
_cell.angle_gamma   90.00
#
_symmetry.space_group_name_H-M   'P 1'
#
loop_
_entity.id
_entity.type
_entity.pdbx_description
1 polymer ?
#
loop_
_entity_poly.entity_id
_entity_poly.type
_entity_poly.pdbx_seq_one_letter_code
_entity_poly.pdbx_strand_id
1 'polypeptide(L)'
;MLEGVCEESSSGSLRVGLASKSIAPSWPVVLPYGKQVPLLDFYNRNIFCKSVVFEVGELRLVWLVFDVIGFREKEANEIKREVFEKTGVSVDYIILSAVHNHSYPSPCDPKILDLLKKRAVECVEDAFSNMFEAKIGFGKKKLPSWINENRRKPGGYVDTTLYVTKICDLRGAVRGVIFVFPSHPTMLTTAWGGSHPGKIGPEWPEYVRKYVESKINIKQLVDLYPSVEYRDVETVFLMGAAGDMQISSIWGDKRERLKMLFKTLGDSIVELVESINVFDKVCLEFRRARIRFPVKRKYINWFKKNYYSALVQVLILNDACFAIVPCEVTADLGLEFVKRCKYEYPVLVTMSNDYLGYFTPELEALEELTYEGRGSFLEASRGRILVNSLLELIGEKTELLKPVDVNRDMGTIEGRVVCEDISGVHVGVLREYRAPAYGDPPSAPMYGRRVKVDEQGRFVFRKIAPGTVYLYVDREVAGRKRPLLLTWGEPVKVSPGNTVYVELSVPSKLKGTRVENIEIVDLLYENHSIVLRAKVKGILGSEEYLRAHLYYTKDFFKPHRLCLTTPLAIGEQISQDTFIFKEIPPGDYVAVVWIDVNDNNRLEPGVDKMSKPRVIRVSENILLK
;
A
#
# COMPACT_ATOMS: atom_id res chain seq x y z
N MET A 1 12.53 -25.09 -6.62
CA MET A 1 11.90 -24.65 -5.34
C MET A 1 10.44 -25.08 -5.22
N LEU A 2 9.85 -25.54 -6.33
CA LEU A 2 8.49 -26.03 -6.43
C LEU A 2 8.41 -27.51 -5.99
N GLU A 3 7.34 -27.86 -5.29
CA GLU A 3 6.93 -29.23 -4.95
C GLU A 3 5.52 -29.47 -5.49
N GLY A 4 5.26 -30.70 -5.98
CA GLY A 4 3.94 -31.09 -6.47
C GLY A 4 3.43 -30.23 -7.63
N VAL A 5 4.28 -30.00 -8.64
CA VAL A 5 3.88 -29.27 -9.84
C VAL A 5 2.82 -30.07 -10.59
N CYS A 6 1.65 -29.48 -10.77
CA CYS A 6 0.59 -29.98 -11.63
C CYS A 6 0.29 -28.95 -12.70
N GLU A 7 0.11 -29.41 -13.93
CA GLU A 7 -0.19 -28.60 -15.11
C GLU A 7 -1.29 -29.29 -15.90
N GLU A 8 -2.35 -28.56 -16.17
CA GLU A 8 -3.54 -29.04 -16.85
C GLU A 8 -3.92 -27.99 -17.89
N SER A 9 -4.29 -28.42 -19.08
CA SER A 9 -4.67 -27.50 -20.15
C SER A 9 -5.85 -28.03 -20.95
N SER A 10 -6.63 -27.11 -21.49
CA SER A 10 -7.74 -27.40 -22.39
C SER A 10 -7.90 -26.27 -23.39
N SER A 11 -8.35 -26.58 -24.59
CA SER A 11 -8.56 -25.60 -25.65
C SER A 11 -9.91 -25.83 -26.32
N GLY A 12 -10.69 -24.76 -26.49
CA GLY A 12 -12.03 -24.87 -27.06
C GLY A 12 -12.88 -23.65 -26.81
N SER A 13 -14.20 -23.82 -26.94
CA SER A 13 -15.17 -22.80 -26.58
C SER A 13 -15.13 -22.51 -25.09
N LEU A 14 -15.17 -21.23 -24.73
CA LEU A 14 -15.22 -20.80 -23.34
C LEU A 14 -16.67 -20.72 -22.85
N ARG A 15 -16.94 -21.31 -21.69
CA ARG A 15 -18.12 -21.00 -20.89
C ARG A 15 -17.74 -20.29 -19.60
N VAL A 16 -18.53 -19.29 -19.22
CA VAL A 16 -18.33 -18.50 -18.00
C VAL A 16 -19.58 -18.45 -17.14
N GLY A 17 -19.39 -18.54 -15.83
CA GLY A 17 -20.40 -18.32 -14.81
C GLY A 17 -19.99 -17.17 -13.92
N LEU A 18 -20.92 -16.25 -13.63
CA LEU A 18 -20.67 -15.06 -12.82
C LEU A 18 -21.76 -14.96 -11.75
N ALA A 19 -21.36 -14.68 -10.51
CA ALA A 19 -22.30 -14.45 -9.42
C ALA A 19 -21.70 -13.56 -8.33
N SER A 20 -22.58 -12.94 -7.56
CA SER A 20 -22.22 -12.16 -6.38
C SER A 20 -23.19 -12.44 -5.22
N LYS A 21 -22.66 -12.57 -4.00
CA LYS A 21 -23.43 -12.77 -2.77
C LYS A 21 -22.95 -11.81 -1.70
N SER A 22 -23.89 -11.13 -1.03
CA SER A 22 -23.54 -10.24 0.07
C SER A 22 -22.96 -11.03 1.25
N ILE A 23 -21.84 -10.53 1.77
CA ILE A 23 -21.21 -11.00 3.02
C ILE A 23 -21.38 -9.97 4.14
N ALA A 24 -22.28 -8.98 4.01
CA ALA A 24 -22.51 -8.02 5.08
C ALA A 24 -23.08 -8.72 6.33
N PRO A 25 -22.42 -8.65 7.50
CA PRO A 25 -22.92 -9.28 8.71
C PRO A 25 -24.21 -8.61 9.18
N SER A 26 -25.12 -9.40 9.75
CA SER A 26 -26.40 -8.94 10.31
C SER A 26 -26.37 -8.84 11.84
N TRP A 27 -25.21 -9.01 12.47
CA TRP A 27 -25.00 -8.95 13.91
C TRP A 27 -23.74 -8.13 14.25
N PRO A 28 -23.60 -7.61 15.49
CA PRO A 28 -22.42 -6.85 15.88
C PRO A 28 -21.12 -7.67 15.72
N VAL A 29 -20.11 -7.06 15.08
CA VAL A 29 -18.80 -7.66 14.82
C VAL A 29 -17.68 -6.78 15.36
N VAL A 30 -16.50 -7.36 15.57
CA VAL A 30 -15.29 -6.61 15.95
C VAL A 30 -14.41 -6.43 14.73
N LEU A 31 -14.07 -5.18 14.39
CA LEU A 31 -13.14 -4.88 13.32
C LEU A 31 -11.68 -5.12 13.76
N PRO A 32 -10.80 -5.61 12.88
CA PRO A 32 -9.40 -5.93 13.23
C PRO A 32 -8.56 -4.70 13.59
N TYR A 33 -9.01 -3.51 13.19
CA TYR A 33 -8.38 -2.24 13.51
C TYR A 33 -9.34 -1.32 14.26
N GLY A 34 -8.78 -0.34 14.95
CA GLY A 34 -9.56 0.67 15.66
C GLY A 34 -9.93 0.21 17.06
N LYS A 35 -10.90 0.89 17.67
CA LYS A 35 -11.38 0.49 18.99
C LYS A 35 -12.00 -0.92 18.89
N GLN A 36 -11.44 -1.86 19.62
CA GLN A 36 -11.81 -3.29 19.59
C GLN A 36 -13.11 -3.53 20.38
N VAL A 37 -14.23 -3.08 19.81
CA VAL A 37 -15.58 -3.21 20.40
C VAL A 37 -16.56 -3.76 19.37
N PRO A 38 -17.57 -4.55 19.80
CA PRO A 38 -18.63 -5.00 18.90
C PRO A 38 -19.41 -3.82 18.31
N LEU A 39 -19.63 -3.83 16.99
CA LEU A 39 -20.36 -2.79 16.27
C LEU A 39 -21.14 -3.38 15.08
N LEU A 40 -22.26 -2.73 14.74
CA LEU A 40 -23.06 -3.00 13.53
C LEU A 40 -23.24 -1.71 12.71
N ASP A 41 -22.29 -0.79 12.80
CA ASP A 41 -22.32 0.50 12.10
C ASP A 41 -21.65 0.34 10.72
N PHE A 42 -22.36 0.73 9.66
CA PHE A 42 -21.89 0.65 8.28
C PHE A 42 -21.80 2.06 7.70
N TYR A 43 -20.74 2.33 6.93
CA TYR A 43 -20.80 3.45 5.98
C TYR A 43 -21.38 3.00 4.63
N ASN A 44 -21.32 1.71 4.29
CA ASN A 44 -22.00 1.10 3.15
C ASN A 44 -22.09 -0.44 3.35
N ARG A 45 -23.16 -1.09 2.89
CA ARG A 45 -23.39 -2.55 3.03
C ARG A 45 -22.96 -3.38 1.82
N ASN A 46 -22.54 -2.75 0.73
CA ASN A 46 -22.15 -3.40 -0.52
C ASN A 46 -20.82 -4.17 -0.42
N ILE A 47 -20.82 -5.27 0.30
CA ILE A 47 -19.64 -6.09 0.58
C ILE A 47 -19.98 -7.51 0.14
N PHE A 48 -19.15 -8.08 -0.73
CA PHE A 48 -19.51 -9.29 -1.48
C PHE A 48 -18.46 -10.40 -1.41
N CYS A 49 -18.94 -11.62 -1.58
CA CYS A 49 -18.22 -12.72 -2.19
C CYS A 49 -18.65 -12.78 -3.66
N LYS A 50 -17.70 -12.82 -4.59
CA LYS A 50 -17.95 -12.93 -6.04
C LYS A 50 -17.33 -14.21 -6.57
N SER A 51 -18.00 -14.85 -7.51
CA SER A 51 -17.55 -16.08 -8.17
C SER A 51 -17.39 -15.83 -9.67
N VAL A 52 -16.25 -16.23 -10.21
CA VAL A 52 -16.02 -16.36 -11.65
C VAL A 52 -15.66 -17.81 -11.94
N VAL A 53 -16.45 -18.45 -12.78
CA VAL A 53 -16.22 -19.83 -13.23
C VAL A 53 -15.74 -19.78 -14.66
N PHE A 54 -14.63 -20.44 -14.95
CA PHE A 54 -14.13 -20.65 -16.31
C PHE A 54 -14.24 -22.13 -16.65
N GLU A 55 -14.83 -22.45 -17.79
CA GLU A 55 -14.92 -23.82 -18.31
C GLU A 55 -14.48 -23.85 -19.77
N VAL A 56 -13.48 -24.68 -20.07
CA VAL A 56 -13.03 -24.96 -21.44
C VAL A 56 -12.86 -26.48 -21.54
N GLY A 57 -13.68 -27.14 -22.37
CA GLY A 57 -13.72 -28.60 -22.43
C GLY A 57 -14.05 -29.21 -21.07
N GLU A 58 -13.19 -30.12 -20.58
CA GLU A 58 -13.37 -30.77 -19.27
C GLU A 58 -12.78 -29.95 -18.10
N LEU A 59 -11.97 -28.93 -18.40
CA LEU A 59 -11.29 -28.14 -17.37
C LEU A 59 -12.21 -27.01 -16.88
N ARG A 60 -12.64 -27.13 -15.62
CA ARG A 60 -13.48 -26.15 -14.92
C ARG A 60 -12.77 -25.58 -13.70
N LEU A 61 -12.64 -24.26 -13.65
CA LEU A 61 -12.03 -23.52 -12.55
C LEU A 61 -13.05 -22.61 -11.88
N VAL A 62 -12.96 -22.51 -10.56
CA VAL A 62 -13.77 -21.58 -9.75
C VAL A 62 -12.83 -20.57 -9.10
N TRP A 63 -13.06 -19.29 -9.35
CA TRP A 63 -12.34 -18.20 -8.69
C TRP A 63 -13.30 -17.42 -7.78
N LEU A 64 -13.12 -17.60 -6.48
CA LEU A 64 -13.84 -16.86 -5.46
C LEU A 64 -13.04 -15.64 -4.98
N VAL A 65 -13.69 -14.49 -4.94
CA VAL A 65 -13.09 -13.21 -4.53
C VAL A 65 -13.93 -12.58 -3.44
N PHE A 66 -13.33 -12.34 -2.27
CA PHE A 66 -14.01 -11.84 -1.09
C PHE A 66 -13.57 -10.43 -0.72
N ASP A 67 -14.54 -9.58 -0.37
CA ASP A 67 -14.30 -8.23 0.14
C ASP A 67 -13.84 -8.21 1.61
N VAL A 68 -12.81 -9.01 1.94
CA VAL A 68 -12.24 -9.20 3.28
C VAL A 68 -10.75 -8.86 3.30
N ILE A 69 -10.13 -8.85 4.49
CA ILE A 69 -8.71 -8.54 4.64
C ILE A 69 -7.78 -9.62 4.05
N GLY A 70 -8.13 -10.89 4.15
CA GLY A 70 -7.24 -12.01 3.79
C GLY A 70 -7.58 -13.26 4.56
N PHE A 71 -6.98 -14.39 4.18
CA PHE A 71 -7.24 -15.71 4.77
C PHE A 71 -5.92 -16.35 5.18
N ARG A 72 -5.88 -17.09 6.29
CA ARG A 72 -4.82 -18.08 6.47
C ARG A 72 -5.19 -19.35 5.70
N GLU A 73 -4.20 -20.17 5.39
CA GLU A 73 -4.40 -21.44 4.66
C GLU A 73 -5.52 -22.29 5.28
N LYS A 74 -5.63 -22.31 6.61
CA LYS A 74 -6.70 -23.03 7.33
C LYS A 74 -8.09 -22.53 6.90
N GLU A 75 -8.38 -21.25 7.07
CA GLU A 75 -9.70 -20.68 6.76
C GLU A 75 -10.04 -20.78 5.26
N ALA A 76 -9.05 -20.56 4.38
CA ALA A 76 -9.23 -20.75 2.95
C ALA A 76 -9.59 -22.20 2.60
N ASN A 77 -8.90 -23.18 3.20
CA ASN A 77 -9.18 -24.60 2.97
C ASN A 77 -10.55 -25.03 3.50
N GLU A 78 -11.02 -24.48 4.63
CA GLU A 78 -12.37 -24.73 5.13
C GLU A 78 -13.44 -24.24 4.14
N ILE A 79 -13.27 -23.05 3.56
CA ILE A 79 -14.18 -22.53 2.52
C ILE A 79 -14.15 -23.41 1.28
N LYS A 80 -12.96 -23.77 0.78
CA LYS A 80 -12.83 -24.64 -0.40
C LYS A 80 -13.47 -26.01 -0.19
N ARG A 81 -13.31 -26.61 1.00
CA ARG A 81 -13.93 -27.89 1.35
C ARG A 81 -15.44 -27.81 1.36
N GLU A 82 -16.02 -26.76 1.97
CA GLU A 82 -17.47 -26.58 1.97
C GLU A 82 -18.00 -26.46 0.53
N VAL A 83 -17.33 -25.70 -0.33
CA VAL A 83 -17.68 -25.59 -1.76
C VAL A 83 -17.57 -26.93 -2.46
N PHE A 84 -16.49 -27.68 -2.25
CA PHE A 84 -16.32 -29.02 -2.82
C PHE A 84 -17.45 -29.98 -2.40
N GLU A 85 -17.77 -30.04 -1.11
CA GLU A 85 -18.79 -30.94 -0.57
C GLU A 85 -20.20 -30.66 -1.12
N LYS A 86 -20.50 -29.39 -1.43
CA LYS A 86 -21.83 -28.97 -1.93
C LYS A 86 -21.93 -28.96 -3.45
N THR A 87 -20.84 -28.68 -4.15
CA THR A 87 -20.87 -28.41 -5.61
C THR A 87 -20.09 -29.43 -6.44
N GLY A 88 -19.29 -30.29 -5.81
CA GLY A 88 -18.46 -31.31 -6.46
C GLY A 88 -17.17 -30.79 -7.10
N VAL A 89 -16.93 -29.47 -7.14
CA VAL A 89 -15.68 -28.93 -7.69
C VAL A 89 -14.51 -29.18 -6.74
N SER A 90 -13.52 -29.93 -7.22
CA SER A 90 -12.34 -30.26 -6.43
C SER A 90 -11.61 -29.00 -5.94
N VAL A 91 -11.18 -29.05 -4.68
CA VAL A 91 -10.49 -27.95 -3.98
C VAL A 91 -9.25 -27.43 -4.72
N ASP A 92 -8.63 -28.29 -5.53
CA ASP A 92 -7.45 -27.98 -6.32
C ASP A 92 -7.73 -26.98 -7.46
N TYR A 93 -8.97 -26.95 -7.94
CA TYR A 93 -9.47 -26.09 -9.02
C TYR A 93 -10.20 -24.85 -8.50
N ILE A 94 -10.15 -24.63 -7.19
CA ILE A 94 -10.71 -23.43 -6.54
C ILE A 94 -9.55 -22.47 -6.22
N ILE A 95 -9.63 -21.27 -6.77
CA ILE A 95 -8.80 -20.11 -6.39
C ILE A 95 -9.63 -19.28 -5.41
N LEU A 96 -9.02 -18.87 -4.29
CA LEU A 96 -9.68 -18.05 -3.29
C LEU A 96 -8.85 -16.79 -3.02
N SER A 97 -9.37 -15.61 -3.34
CA SER A 97 -8.68 -14.33 -3.22
C SER A 97 -9.42 -13.37 -2.29
N ALA A 98 -8.69 -12.49 -1.64
CA ALA A 98 -9.24 -11.37 -0.90
C ALA A 98 -8.89 -10.05 -1.60
N VAL A 99 -9.81 -9.07 -1.55
CA VAL A 99 -9.51 -7.71 -2.03
C VAL A 99 -8.62 -6.93 -1.06
N HIS A 100 -8.39 -7.43 0.15
CA HIS A 100 -7.65 -6.79 1.24
C HIS A 100 -8.37 -5.60 1.89
N ASN A 101 -9.66 -5.78 2.14
CA ASN A 101 -10.54 -4.79 2.78
C ASN A 101 -10.25 -4.66 4.29
N HIS A 102 -9.80 -3.47 4.71
CA HIS A 102 -9.51 -3.13 6.10
C HIS A 102 -10.74 -2.67 6.93
N SER A 103 -11.91 -2.59 6.28
CA SER A 103 -13.19 -2.17 6.86
C SER A 103 -14.15 -3.36 7.10
N TYR A 104 -13.63 -4.58 7.25
CA TYR A 104 -14.42 -5.79 7.45
C TYR A 104 -13.82 -6.64 8.60
N PRO A 105 -14.63 -7.38 9.39
CA PRO A 105 -14.11 -8.26 10.43
C PRO A 105 -13.19 -9.36 9.90
N SER A 106 -12.32 -9.89 10.76
CA SER A 106 -11.37 -10.93 10.36
C SER A 106 -12.09 -12.23 9.99
N PRO A 107 -11.73 -12.89 8.86
CA PRO A 107 -12.19 -14.25 8.55
C PRO A 107 -11.78 -15.31 9.57
N CYS A 108 -10.84 -15.02 10.48
CA CYS A 108 -10.51 -15.93 11.59
C CYS A 108 -11.57 -15.96 12.70
N ASP A 109 -12.54 -15.01 12.70
CA ASP A 109 -13.70 -15.09 13.59
C ASP A 109 -14.61 -16.26 13.11
N PRO A 110 -14.91 -17.26 13.97
CA PRO A 110 -15.67 -18.44 13.55
C PRO A 110 -17.04 -18.13 12.95
N LYS A 111 -17.76 -17.14 13.48
CA LYS A 111 -19.10 -16.80 13.01
C LYS A 111 -19.04 -16.06 11.67
N ILE A 112 -17.98 -15.30 11.44
CA ILE A 112 -17.70 -14.73 10.12
C ILE A 112 -17.30 -15.82 9.14
N LEU A 113 -16.42 -16.74 9.52
CA LEU A 113 -16.02 -17.86 8.66
C LEU A 113 -17.22 -18.69 8.20
N ASP A 114 -18.16 -19.00 9.10
CA ASP A 114 -19.39 -19.72 8.77
C ASP A 114 -20.27 -18.95 7.76
N LEU A 115 -20.37 -17.62 7.90
CA LEU A 115 -21.03 -16.79 6.90
C LEU A 115 -20.30 -16.85 5.55
N LEU A 116 -18.98 -16.75 5.54
CA LEU A 116 -18.19 -16.77 4.30
C LEU A 116 -18.31 -18.13 3.59
N LYS A 117 -18.23 -19.25 4.33
CA LYS A 117 -18.46 -20.60 3.79
C LYS A 117 -19.83 -20.72 3.11
N LYS A 118 -20.89 -20.35 3.84
CA LYS A 118 -22.27 -20.39 3.31
C LYS A 118 -22.40 -19.54 2.04
N ARG A 119 -21.93 -18.29 2.08
CA ARG A 119 -22.02 -17.39 0.92
C ARG A 119 -21.15 -17.83 -0.25
N ALA A 120 -20.02 -18.51 0.00
CA ALA A 120 -19.19 -19.08 -1.05
C ALA A 120 -19.96 -20.15 -1.84
N VAL A 121 -20.58 -21.11 -1.13
CA VAL A 121 -21.39 -22.17 -1.76
C VAL A 121 -22.51 -21.56 -2.60
N GLU A 122 -23.33 -20.69 -1.99
CA GLU A 122 -24.44 -20.02 -2.70
C GLU A 122 -23.94 -19.24 -3.92
N CYS A 123 -22.75 -18.63 -3.86
CA CYS A 123 -22.19 -17.88 -4.97
C CYS A 123 -21.72 -18.80 -6.12
N VAL A 124 -21.14 -19.96 -5.80
CA VAL A 124 -20.73 -20.95 -6.81
C VAL A 124 -21.93 -21.62 -7.47
N GLU A 125 -22.95 -22.00 -6.69
CA GLU A 125 -24.19 -22.59 -7.21
C GLU A 125 -24.92 -21.64 -8.16
N ASP A 126 -25.02 -20.36 -7.80
CA ASP A 126 -25.56 -19.32 -8.68
C ASP A 126 -24.71 -19.16 -9.95
N ALA A 127 -23.37 -19.17 -9.84
CA ALA A 127 -22.50 -19.05 -11.01
C ALA A 127 -22.67 -20.24 -11.97
N PHE A 128 -22.82 -21.46 -11.45
CA PHE A 128 -23.09 -22.65 -12.28
C PHE A 128 -24.45 -22.60 -12.97
N SER A 129 -25.47 -22.17 -12.24
CA SER A 129 -26.83 -22.06 -12.77
C SER A 129 -26.93 -21.01 -13.88
N ASN A 130 -26.02 -20.02 -13.89
CA ASN A 130 -25.99 -18.91 -14.84
C ASN A 130 -24.84 -19.00 -15.87
N MET A 131 -24.24 -20.18 -16.07
CA MET A 131 -23.17 -20.38 -17.06
C MET A 131 -23.65 -20.07 -18.49
N PHE A 132 -22.81 -19.39 -19.27
CA PHE A 132 -23.09 -19.04 -20.66
C PHE A 132 -21.85 -19.18 -21.55
N GLU A 133 -22.05 -19.45 -22.84
CA GLU A 133 -20.99 -19.39 -23.86
C GLU A 133 -20.46 -17.96 -23.97
N ALA A 134 -19.14 -17.81 -23.87
CA ALA A 134 -18.50 -16.53 -23.64
C ALA A 134 -17.36 -16.26 -24.64
N LYS A 135 -17.10 -14.96 -24.84
CA LYS A 135 -15.88 -14.45 -25.46
C LYS A 135 -15.08 -13.70 -24.39
N ILE A 136 -13.77 -13.84 -24.41
CA ILE A 136 -12.87 -13.19 -23.44
C ILE A 136 -11.77 -12.40 -24.14
N GLY A 137 -11.38 -11.28 -23.54
CA GLY A 137 -10.28 -10.45 -24.03
C GLY A 137 -9.57 -9.75 -22.89
N PHE A 138 -8.36 -9.27 -23.16
CA PHE A 138 -7.47 -8.67 -22.18
C PHE A 138 -6.94 -7.33 -22.68
N GLY A 139 -6.72 -6.41 -21.75
CA GLY A 139 -6.13 -5.11 -22.03
C GLY A 139 -5.33 -4.61 -20.83
N LYS A 140 -4.33 -3.77 -21.08
CA LYS A 140 -3.56 -3.10 -20.03
C LYS A 140 -3.32 -1.64 -20.37
N LYS A 141 -3.27 -0.79 -19.35
CA LYS A 141 -2.99 0.65 -19.49
C LYS A 141 -2.15 1.13 -18.32
N LYS A 142 -1.09 1.89 -18.59
CA LYS A 142 -0.35 2.60 -17.54
C LYS A 142 -1.12 3.89 -17.23
N LEU A 143 -1.62 4.01 -16.00
CA LEU A 143 -2.33 5.21 -15.55
C LEU A 143 -1.33 6.30 -15.10
N PRO A 144 -1.75 7.57 -14.99
CA PRO A 144 -0.89 8.64 -14.51
C PRO A 144 -0.30 8.33 -13.12
N SER A 145 1.00 8.62 -12.93
CA SER A 145 1.74 8.25 -11.71
C SER A 145 1.14 8.81 -10.42
N TRP A 146 0.39 9.92 -10.48
CA TRP A 146 -0.21 10.59 -9.34
C TRP A 146 -1.49 9.93 -8.79
N ILE A 147 -2.02 8.89 -9.43
CA ILE A 147 -3.19 8.16 -8.91
C ILE A 147 -2.82 7.26 -7.72
N ASN A 148 -1.58 6.80 -7.67
CA ASN A 148 -1.05 5.85 -6.69
C ASN A 148 0.22 6.45 -6.06
N GLU A 149 0.64 5.96 -4.90
CA GLU A 149 1.88 6.39 -4.28
C GLU A 149 2.56 5.26 -3.51
N ASN A 150 3.90 5.28 -3.48
CA ASN A 150 4.67 4.44 -2.57
C ASN A 150 4.64 5.09 -1.17
N ARG A 151 3.99 4.42 -0.21
CA ARG A 151 3.74 4.99 1.13
C ARG A 151 4.93 4.85 2.09
N ARG A 152 6.04 4.24 1.66
CA ARG A 152 7.17 3.84 2.52
C ARG A 152 8.53 4.27 2.04
N LYS A 153 8.70 4.40 0.73
CA LYS A 153 9.98 4.71 0.10
C LYS A 153 9.82 6.01 -0.68
N PRO A 154 10.37 7.13 -0.19
CA PRO A 154 10.42 8.35 -0.97
C PRO A 154 11.20 8.09 -2.27
N GLY A 155 10.57 8.34 -3.43
CA GLY A 155 11.15 8.01 -4.74
C GLY A 155 11.19 6.51 -5.07
N GLY A 156 10.52 5.66 -4.28
CA GLY A 156 10.32 4.25 -4.60
C GLY A 156 9.42 4.06 -5.83
N TYR A 157 9.38 2.84 -6.35
CA TYR A 157 8.56 2.56 -7.53
C TYR A 157 7.07 2.77 -7.23
N VAL A 158 6.38 3.37 -8.20
CA VAL A 158 4.93 3.54 -8.20
C VAL A 158 4.39 2.82 -9.42
N ASP A 159 3.78 1.65 -9.22
CA ASP A 159 3.11 0.96 -10.30
C ASP A 159 1.66 1.44 -10.43
N THR A 160 1.32 1.85 -11.64
CA THR A 160 0.00 2.31 -12.04
C THR A 160 -0.57 1.50 -13.20
N THR A 161 -0.02 0.29 -13.43
CA THR A 161 -0.49 -0.58 -14.49
C THR A 161 -1.85 -1.16 -14.10
N LEU A 162 -2.87 -0.79 -14.88
CA LEU A 162 -4.20 -1.35 -14.84
C LEU A 162 -4.26 -2.51 -15.83
N TYR A 163 -4.74 -3.67 -15.38
CA TYR A 163 -5.11 -4.79 -16.24
C TYR A 163 -6.64 -4.96 -16.22
N VAL A 164 -7.24 -5.23 -17.38
CA VAL A 164 -8.68 -5.44 -17.54
C VAL A 164 -8.92 -6.68 -18.39
N THR A 165 -9.77 -7.56 -17.88
CA THR A 165 -10.36 -8.69 -18.61
C THR A 165 -11.81 -8.36 -18.93
N LYS A 166 -12.16 -8.42 -20.21
CA LYS A 166 -13.53 -8.27 -20.71
C LYS A 166 -14.12 -9.65 -20.97
N ILE A 167 -15.32 -9.90 -20.45
CA ILE A 167 -16.07 -11.12 -20.69
C ILE A 167 -17.41 -10.75 -21.31
N CYS A 168 -17.66 -11.24 -22.52
CA CYS A 168 -18.90 -11.03 -23.27
C CYS A 168 -19.63 -12.35 -23.50
N ASP A 169 -20.93 -12.30 -23.75
CA ASP A 169 -21.61 -13.42 -24.40
C ASP A 169 -21.29 -13.48 -25.91
N LEU A 170 -21.77 -14.52 -26.60
CA LEU A 170 -21.53 -14.68 -28.04
C LEU A 170 -22.13 -13.54 -28.89
N ARG A 171 -23.16 -12.84 -28.38
CA ARG A 171 -23.83 -11.70 -29.02
C ARG A 171 -23.09 -10.38 -28.79
N GLY A 172 -22.01 -10.38 -27.99
CA GLY A 172 -21.17 -9.22 -27.73
C GLY A 172 -21.57 -8.41 -26.52
N ALA A 173 -22.60 -8.82 -25.78
CA ALA A 173 -22.97 -8.15 -24.54
C ALA A 173 -21.92 -8.42 -23.47
N VAL A 174 -21.35 -7.36 -22.90
CA VAL A 174 -20.47 -7.42 -21.73
C VAL A 174 -21.28 -7.97 -20.55
N ARG A 175 -20.80 -9.09 -20.00
CA ARG A 175 -21.39 -9.77 -18.85
C ARG A 175 -20.49 -9.69 -17.63
N GLY A 176 -19.18 -9.59 -17.83
CA GLY A 176 -18.21 -9.53 -16.75
C GLY A 176 -17.02 -8.65 -17.06
N VAL A 177 -16.48 -7.99 -16.03
CA VAL A 177 -15.21 -7.26 -16.09
C VAL A 177 -14.38 -7.61 -14.88
N ILE A 178 -13.17 -8.14 -15.10
CA ILE A 178 -12.19 -8.34 -14.03
C ILE A 178 -11.14 -7.25 -14.20
N PHE A 179 -10.81 -6.52 -13.15
CA PHE A 179 -9.70 -5.56 -13.19
C PHE A 179 -8.72 -5.77 -12.04
N VAL A 180 -7.44 -5.59 -12.34
CA VAL A 180 -6.35 -5.69 -11.39
C VAL A 180 -5.63 -4.36 -11.32
N PHE A 181 -5.52 -3.82 -10.11
CA PHE A 181 -4.84 -2.56 -9.86
C PHE A 181 -4.05 -2.62 -8.54
N PRO A 182 -2.77 -2.21 -8.51
CA PRO A 182 -1.91 -2.49 -7.37
C PRO A 182 -1.94 -1.33 -6.36
N SER A 183 -3.07 -1.18 -5.66
CA SER A 183 -3.23 -0.17 -4.61
C SER A 183 -4.01 -0.72 -3.41
N HIS A 184 -3.52 -0.46 -2.20
CA HIS A 184 -4.17 -0.91 -0.97
C HIS A 184 -5.61 -0.37 -0.81
N PRO A 185 -6.57 -1.21 -0.41
CA PRO A 185 -7.90 -0.76 0.03
C PRO A 185 -7.92 -0.21 1.46
N THR A 186 -7.39 1.00 1.64
CA THR A 186 -7.34 1.70 2.94
C THR A 186 -7.78 3.16 2.87
N MET A 187 -8.38 3.58 1.75
CA MET A 187 -8.73 4.98 1.50
C MET A 187 -9.97 5.41 2.29
N LEU A 188 -10.95 4.52 2.45
CA LEU A 188 -12.26 4.86 3.00
C LEU A 188 -12.44 4.42 4.45
N THR A 189 -11.62 3.50 4.96
CA THR A 189 -11.70 2.98 6.32
C THR A 189 -11.74 4.10 7.36
N THR A 190 -12.52 3.84 8.39
CA THR A 190 -12.67 4.67 9.58
C THR A 190 -12.11 3.98 10.83
N ALA A 191 -11.52 2.80 10.65
CA ALA A 191 -11.03 1.96 11.75
C ALA A 191 -9.61 2.32 12.20
N TRP A 192 -8.96 3.35 11.64
CA TRP A 192 -7.61 3.73 12.10
C TRP A 192 -7.62 4.44 13.46
N GLY A 193 -6.54 4.28 14.23
CA GLY A 193 -6.23 5.13 15.38
C GLY A 193 -6.63 4.59 16.76
N GLY A 194 -7.25 3.40 16.86
CA GLY A 194 -7.45 2.66 18.13
C GLY A 194 -8.42 3.28 19.15
N SER A 195 -8.65 4.59 19.12
CA SER A 195 -9.44 5.34 20.10
C SER A 195 -10.93 5.42 19.74
N HIS A 196 -11.27 5.31 18.46
CA HIS A 196 -12.63 5.44 17.95
C HIS A 196 -13.13 4.12 17.33
N PRO A 197 -14.42 3.78 17.49
CA PRO A 197 -15.02 2.67 16.75
C PRO A 197 -14.94 2.92 15.24
N GLY A 198 -14.57 1.90 14.49
CA GLY A 198 -14.64 1.92 13.02
C GLY A 198 -16.06 1.69 12.51
N LYS A 199 -16.21 1.68 11.19
CA LYS A 199 -17.45 1.36 10.47
C LYS A 199 -17.16 0.31 9.41
N ILE A 200 -18.15 -0.56 9.19
CA ILE A 200 -18.06 -1.63 8.21
C ILE A 200 -18.35 -1.06 6.81
N GLY A 201 -17.60 -1.51 5.81
CA GLY A 201 -17.86 -1.17 4.41
C GLY A 201 -16.84 -1.75 3.43
N PRO A 202 -16.97 -1.44 2.13
CA PRO A 202 -16.29 -2.19 1.07
C PRO A 202 -15.00 -1.59 0.51
N GLU A 203 -14.52 -0.48 1.09
CA GLU A 203 -13.38 0.28 0.59
C GLU A 203 -13.56 0.84 -0.85
N TRP A 204 -12.53 1.49 -1.38
CA TRP A 204 -12.56 2.11 -2.70
C TRP A 204 -12.89 1.15 -3.87
N PRO A 205 -12.52 -0.16 -3.86
CA PRO A 205 -12.76 -1.02 -5.02
C PRO A 205 -14.24 -1.13 -5.40
N GLU A 206 -15.15 -1.23 -4.42
CA GLU A 206 -16.58 -1.31 -4.70
C GLU A 206 -17.15 -0.05 -5.36
N TYR A 207 -16.64 1.12 -4.99
CA TYR A 207 -17.09 2.36 -5.61
C TYR A 207 -16.69 2.41 -7.09
N VAL A 208 -15.50 1.91 -7.42
CA VAL A 208 -15.03 1.79 -8.81
C VAL A 208 -15.84 0.73 -9.56
N ARG A 209 -16.09 -0.43 -8.95
CA ARG A 209 -16.99 -1.48 -9.47
C ARG A 209 -18.34 -0.91 -9.88
N LYS A 210 -19.04 -0.23 -8.96
CA LYS A 210 -20.35 0.36 -9.22
C LYS A 210 -20.33 1.44 -10.30
N TYR A 211 -19.27 2.25 -10.34
CA TYR A 211 -19.10 3.26 -11.39
C TYR A 211 -18.98 2.60 -12.79
N VAL A 212 -18.13 1.58 -12.91
CA VAL A 212 -17.91 0.82 -14.15
C VAL A 212 -19.19 0.09 -14.58
N GLU A 213 -19.85 -0.63 -13.66
CA GLU A 213 -21.14 -1.31 -13.89
C GLU A 213 -22.17 -0.33 -14.46
N SER A 214 -22.32 0.84 -13.82
CA SER A 214 -23.30 1.85 -14.24
C SER A 214 -23.04 2.36 -15.66
N LYS A 215 -21.78 2.66 -15.99
CA LYS A 215 -21.39 3.18 -17.32
C LYS A 215 -21.64 2.16 -18.42
N ILE A 216 -21.22 0.91 -18.19
CA ILE A 216 -21.37 -0.15 -19.17
C ILE A 216 -22.86 -0.51 -19.33
N ASN A 217 -23.61 -0.66 -18.24
CA ASN A 217 -25.04 -0.98 -18.30
C ASN A 217 -25.84 0.06 -19.08
N ILE A 218 -25.62 1.36 -18.84
CA ILE A 218 -26.30 2.44 -19.58
C ILE A 218 -26.03 2.35 -21.08
N LYS A 219 -24.77 2.12 -21.46
CA LYS A 219 -24.38 2.01 -22.87
C LYS A 219 -25.02 0.78 -23.53
N GLN A 220 -24.94 -0.38 -22.87
CA GLN A 220 -25.49 -1.63 -23.40
C GLN A 220 -27.01 -1.61 -23.57
N LEU A 221 -27.74 -0.91 -22.69
CA LEU A 221 -29.19 -0.72 -22.83
C LEU A 221 -29.57 -0.10 -24.17
N VAL A 222 -28.72 0.77 -24.71
CA VAL A 222 -28.95 1.44 -26.01
C VAL A 222 -28.39 0.58 -27.15
N ASP A 223 -27.13 0.17 -27.05
CA ASP A 223 -26.41 -0.45 -28.17
C ASP A 223 -26.95 -1.84 -28.55
N LEU A 224 -27.53 -2.56 -27.59
CA LEU A 224 -27.98 -3.94 -27.78
C LEU A 224 -29.49 -4.07 -27.97
N TYR A 225 -30.25 -2.98 -27.93
CA TYR A 225 -31.70 -3.05 -28.12
C TYR A 225 -32.07 -3.28 -29.60
N PRO A 226 -33.01 -4.18 -29.92
CA PRO A 226 -33.69 -5.16 -29.06
C PRO A 226 -33.02 -6.55 -29.07
N SER A 227 -31.80 -6.65 -29.62
CA SER A 227 -31.10 -7.90 -29.94
C SER A 227 -30.65 -8.73 -28.74
N VAL A 228 -30.49 -8.14 -27.56
CA VAL A 228 -30.06 -8.84 -26.34
C VAL A 228 -30.98 -8.51 -25.17
N GLU A 229 -31.38 -9.54 -24.42
CA GLU A 229 -32.04 -9.38 -23.13
C GLU A 229 -31.08 -8.70 -22.15
N TYR A 230 -31.51 -7.58 -21.55
CA TYR A 230 -30.69 -6.83 -20.60
C TYR A 230 -30.28 -7.69 -19.41
N ARG A 231 -28.99 -7.64 -19.07
CA ARG A 231 -28.42 -8.28 -17.88
C ARG A 231 -27.39 -7.35 -17.27
N ASP A 232 -27.37 -7.30 -15.94
CA ASP A 232 -26.37 -6.53 -15.22
C ASP A 232 -24.96 -7.10 -15.45
N VAL A 233 -23.99 -6.21 -15.59
CA VAL A 233 -22.57 -6.54 -15.63
C VAL A 233 -22.08 -6.88 -14.23
N GLU A 234 -21.34 -7.98 -14.10
CA GLU A 234 -20.62 -8.32 -12.88
C GLU A 234 -19.18 -7.84 -12.94
N THR A 235 -18.76 -7.02 -11.99
CA THR A 235 -17.35 -6.60 -11.89
C THR A 235 -16.61 -7.30 -10.76
N VAL A 236 -15.34 -7.63 -10.98
CA VAL A 236 -14.44 -8.24 -9.99
C VAL A 236 -13.15 -7.42 -9.91
N PHE A 237 -12.74 -7.08 -8.69
CA PHE A 237 -11.46 -6.45 -8.43
C PHE A 237 -10.50 -7.50 -7.84
N LEU A 238 -9.30 -7.57 -8.38
CA LEU A 238 -8.20 -8.36 -7.82
C LEU A 238 -7.07 -7.42 -7.40
N MET A 239 -6.47 -7.69 -6.24
CA MET A 239 -5.39 -6.84 -5.74
C MET A 239 -4.06 -7.20 -6.43
N GLY A 240 -3.44 -6.21 -7.06
CA GLY A 240 -2.08 -6.33 -7.60
C GLY A 240 -0.99 -6.28 -6.52
N ALA A 241 0.25 -6.01 -6.91
CA ALA A 241 1.42 -5.89 -6.01
C ALA A 241 1.38 -4.66 -5.09
N ALA A 242 0.40 -4.59 -4.18
CA ALA A 242 0.07 -3.37 -3.43
C ALA A 242 0.68 -3.26 -2.02
N GLY A 243 1.70 -4.05 -1.67
CA GLY A 243 2.23 -4.13 -0.30
C GLY A 243 2.68 -2.76 0.27
N ASP A 244 3.33 -1.95 -0.56
CA ASP A 244 3.81 -0.61 -0.21
C ASP A 244 3.12 0.51 -1.02
N MET A 245 2.00 0.21 -1.70
CA MET A 245 1.27 1.17 -2.54
C MET A 245 -0.12 1.49 -2.01
N GLN A 246 -0.56 2.73 -2.19
CA GLN A 246 -1.91 3.18 -1.85
C GLN A 246 -2.39 4.31 -2.78
N ILE A 247 -3.71 4.47 -2.90
CA ILE A 247 -4.29 5.62 -3.62
C ILE A 247 -3.69 6.91 -3.07
N SER A 248 -3.24 7.77 -3.99
CA SER A 248 -2.44 8.92 -3.61
C SER A 248 -3.20 9.83 -2.65
N SER A 249 -2.49 10.27 -1.62
CA SER A 249 -3.01 11.12 -0.56
C SER A 249 -2.99 12.61 -0.91
N ILE A 250 -2.44 12.99 -2.08
CA ILE A 250 -2.32 14.39 -2.51
C ILE A 250 -3.66 15.03 -2.91
N TRP A 251 -4.66 14.21 -3.24
CA TRP A 251 -5.99 14.65 -3.64
C TRP A 251 -6.85 14.82 -2.40
N GLY A 252 -7.53 15.96 -2.27
CA GLY A 252 -8.08 16.48 -1.00
C GLY A 252 -8.83 15.50 -0.11
N ASP A 253 -10.15 15.66 0.04
CA ASP A 253 -10.91 14.80 0.93
C ASP A 253 -11.25 13.42 0.30
N LYS A 254 -11.88 12.53 1.09
CA LYS A 254 -12.28 11.19 0.61
C LYS A 254 -13.21 11.24 -0.62
N ARG A 255 -14.09 12.24 -0.73
CA ARG A 255 -15.03 12.40 -1.85
C ARG A 255 -14.31 12.87 -3.12
N GLU A 256 -13.36 13.79 -2.97
CA GLU A 256 -12.53 14.25 -4.08
C GLU A 256 -11.65 13.12 -4.62
N ARG A 257 -11.05 12.31 -3.75
CA ARG A 257 -10.33 11.09 -4.14
C ARG A 257 -11.20 10.09 -4.90
N LEU A 258 -12.45 9.89 -4.48
CA LEU A 258 -13.40 9.05 -5.21
C LEU A 258 -13.69 9.60 -6.61
N LYS A 259 -13.96 10.91 -6.75
CA LYS A 259 -14.16 11.54 -8.07
C LYS A 259 -12.94 11.38 -8.97
N MET A 260 -11.73 11.53 -8.40
CA MET A 260 -10.48 11.31 -9.11
C MET A 260 -10.33 9.85 -9.56
N LEU A 261 -10.63 8.88 -8.68
CA LEU A 261 -10.61 7.46 -9.03
C LEU A 261 -11.58 7.13 -10.15
N PHE A 262 -12.79 7.68 -10.11
CA PHE A 262 -13.79 7.47 -11.17
C PHE A 262 -13.28 8.00 -12.51
N LYS A 263 -12.81 9.25 -12.54
CA LYS A 263 -12.31 9.90 -13.76
C LYS A 263 -11.05 9.27 -14.34
N THR A 264 -10.25 8.59 -13.50
CA THR A 264 -8.94 8.09 -13.93
C THR A 264 -8.96 6.58 -14.09
N LEU A 265 -9.25 5.85 -13.01
CA LEU A 265 -9.29 4.39 -13.01
C LEU A 265 -10.61 3.89 -13.62
N GLY A 266 -11.76 4.41 -13.17
CA GLY A 266 -13.08 3.99 -13.66
C GLY A 266 -13.25 4.20 -15.16
N ASP A 267 -13.02 5.43 -15.66
CA ASP A 267 -13.11 5.75 -17.08
C ASP A 267 -12.10 4.95 -17.91
N SER A 268 -10.86 4.75 -17.42
CA SER A 268 -9.88 3.90 -18.13
C SER A 268 -10.30 2.43 -18.21
N ILE A 269 -11.02 1.90 -17.20
CA ILE A 269 -11.58 0.55 -17.28
C ILE A 269 -12.65 0.49 -18.37
N VAL A 270 -13.56 1.47 -18.42
CA VAL A 270 -14.62 1.54 -19.44
C VAL A 270 -14.02 1.65 -20.85
N GLU A 271 -13.04 2.54 -21.06
CA GLU A 271 -12.32 2.70 -22.33
C GLU A 271 -11.62 1.39 -22.77
N LEU A 272 -10.99 0.69 -21.82
CA LEU A 272 -10.39 -0.62 -22.11
C LEU A 272 -11.45 -1.65 -22.49
N VAL A 273 -12.57 -1.73 -21.76
CA VAL A 273 -13.67 -2.63 -22.10
C VAL A 273 -14.21 -2.34 -23.51
N GLU A 274 -14.26 -1.10 -23.95
CA GLU A 274 -14.69 -0.76 -25.31
C GLU A 274 -13.68 -1.18 -26.38
N SER A 275 -12.38 -1.01 -26.12
CA SER A 275 -11.31 -1.27 -27.09
C SER A 275 -10.78 -2.70 -27.12
N ILE A 276 -11.01 -3.49 -26.07
CA ILE A 276 -10.54 -4.88 -25.99
C ILE A 276 -11.24 -5.76 -27.03
N ASN A 277 -10.41 -6.40 -27.87
CA ASN A 277 -10.80 -7.51 -28.74
C ASN A 277 -11.05 -8.78 -27.92
N VAL A 278 -12.04 -9.57 -28.32
CA VAL A 278 -12.45 -10.79 -27.59
C VAL A 278 -12.37 -12.03 -28.48
N PHE A 279 -12.10 -13.18 -27.87
CA PHE A 279 -11.93 -14.47 -28.52
C PHE A 279 -12.94 -15.47 -27.93
N ASP A 280 -13.58 -16.28 -28.78
CA ASP A 280 -14.47 -17.38 -28.39
C ASP A 280 -13.72 -18.70 -28.18
N LYS A 281 -12.63 -18.91 -28.91
CA LYS A 281 -11.69 -20.01 -28.67
C LYS A 281 -10.61 -19.58 -27.70
N VAL A 282 -10.50 -20.33 -26.62
CA VAL A 282 -9.57 -20.05 -25.53
C VAL A 282 -8.72 -21.27 -25.25
N CYS A 283 -7.42 -21.05 -25.11
CA CYS A 283 -6.52 -21.98 -24.46
C CYS A 283 -6.48 -21.62 -22.97
N LEU A 284 -6.97 -22.52 -22.12
CA LEU A 284 -6.91 -22.38 -20.68
C LEU A 284 -5.86 -23.34 -20.16
N GLU A 285 -4.83 -22.82 -19.51
CA GLU A 285 -3.86 -23.61 -18.75
C GLU A 285 -3.95 -23.24 -17.27
N PHE A 286 -3.88 -24.26 -16.43
CA PHE A 286 -3.87 -24.10 -14.99
C PHE A 286 -2.70 -24.86 -14.42
N ARG A 287 -1.82 -24.11 -13.75
CA ARG A 287 -0.62 -24.66 -13.11
C ARG A 287 -0.68 -24.39 -11.62
N ARG A 288 -0.30 -25.37 -10.83
CA ARG A 288 -0.24 -25.24 -9.36
C ARG A 288 0.98 -25.95 -8.81
N ALA A 289 1.50 -25.42 -7.73
CA ALA A 289 2.63 -25.99 -7.02
C ALA A 289 2.68 -25.45 -5.59
N ARG A 290 3.45 -26.11 -4.73
CA ARG A 290 3.82 -25.56 -3.42
C ARG A 290 5.25 -25.04 -3.44
N ILE A 291 5.47 -23.87 -2.86
CA ILE A 291 6.81 -23.29 -2.67
C ILE A 291 7.22 -23.50 -1.22
N ARG A 292 8.48 -23.91 -1.00
CA ARG A 292 9.09 -23.96 0.33
C ARG A 292 9.83 -22.66 0.64
N PHE A 293 9.29 -21.91 1.60
CA PHE A 293 9.91 -20.71 2.13
C PHE A 293 10.65 -21.03 3.43
N PRO A 294 11.93 -20.67 3.56
CA PRO A 294 12.63 -20.77 4.83
C PRO A 294 11.98 -19.88 5.89
N VAL A 295 11.88 -20.37 7.12
CA VAL A 295 11.23 -19.68 8.25
C VAL A 295 12.30 -19.04 9.14
N LYS A 296 12.06 -17.80 9.61
CA LYS A 296 13.00 -17.15 10.53
C LYS A 296 13.21 -17.98 11.78
N ARG A 297 14.45 -18.10 12.25
CA ARG A 297 14.84 -18.94 13.41
C ARG A 297 13.89 -18.84 14.62
N LYS A 298 13.46 -17.62 14.96
CA LYS A 298 12.56 -17.36 16.10
C LYS A 298 11.16 -18.00 15.97
N TYR A 299 10.73 -18.37 14.76
CA TYR A 299 9.43 -19.01 14.51
C TYR A 299 9.54 -20.52 14.27
N ILE A 300 10.74 -21.10 14.17
CA ILE A 300 10.92 -22.53 13.89
C ILE A 300 10.22 -23.39 14.96
N ASN A 301 10.33 -23.01 16.24
CA ASN A 301 9.68 -23.73 17.33
C ASN A 301 8.15 -23.69 17.23
N TRP A 302 7.58 -22.60 16.70
CA TRP A 302 6.14 -22.45 16.53
C TRP A 302 5.61 -23.35 15.40
N PHE A 303 6.30 -23.36 14.26
CA PHE A 303 5.91 -24.19 13.11
C PHE A 303 6.42 -25.64 13.19
N LYS A 304 7.30 -25.95 14.16
CA LYS A 304 8.01 -27.23 14.30
C LYS A 304 8.77 -27.68 13.04
N LYS A 305 9.06 -26.73 12.14
CA LYS A 305 9.74 -26.92 10.85
C LYS A 305 10.56 -25.66 10.54
N ASN A 306 11.67 -25.84 9.81
CA ASN A 306 12.51 -24.74 9.34
C ASN A 306 12.03 -24.12 8.02
N TYR A 307 10.90 -24.58 7.49
CA TYR A 307 10.26 -24.04 6.29
C TYR A 307 8.74 -24.02 6.44
N TYR A 308 8.11 -23.15 5.66
CA TYR A 308 6.67 -23.10 5.44
C TYR A 308 6.39 -23.44 3.98
N SER A 309 5.40 -24.28 3.73
CA SER A 309 5.01 -24.68 2.37
C SER A 309 3.74 -23.95 2.00
N ALA A 310 3.73 -23.20 0.91
CA ALA A 310 2.56 -22.42 0.51
C ALA A 310 2.16 -22.69 -0.95
N LEU A 311 0.86 -22.74 -1.20
CA LEU A 311 0.29 -22.94 -2.53
C LEU A 311 0.46 -21.67 -3.38
N VAL A 312 0.95 -21.84 -4.60
CA VAL A 312 0.86 -20.86 -5.69
C VAL A 312 0.13 -21.47 -6.86
N GLN A 313 -0.62 -20.64 -7.57
CA GLN A 313 -1.39 -21.03 -8.74
C GLN A 313 -1.08 -20.06 -9.88
N VAL A 314 -1.14 -20.55 -11.10
CA VAL A 314 -1.07 -19.75 -12.32
C VAL A 314 -2.25 -20.14 -13.19
N LEU A 315 -3.05 -19.16 -13.58
CA LEU A 315 -4.09 -19.30 -14.59
C LEU A 315 -3.64 -18.56 -15.85
N ILE A 316 -3.49 -19.30 -16.95
CA ILE A 316 -3.20 -18.73 -18.26
C ILE A 316 -4.46 -18.87 -19.12
N LEU A 317 -4.89 -17.75 -19.70
CA LEU A 317 -6.00 -17.69 -20.66
C LEU A 317 -5.47 -17.00 -21.90
N ASN A 318 -5.19 -17.76 -22.96
CA ASN A 318 -4.44 -17.29 -24.13
C ASN A 318 -3.10 -16.66 -23.71
N ASP A 319 -2.92 -15.35 -23.90
CA ASP A 319 -1.68 -14.62 -23.57
C ASP A 319 -1.78 -13.83 -22.24
N ALA A 320 -2.81 -14.09 -21.44
CA ALA A 320 -2.95 -13.51 -20.10
C ALA A 320 -2.56 -14.51 -19.02
N CYS A 321 -1.48 -14.19 -18.29
CA CYS A 321 -0.94 -15.01 -17.22
C CYS A 321 -1.24 -14.37 -15.85
N PHE A 322 -2.17 -14.97 -15.12
CA PHE A 322 -2.49 -14.61 -13.74
C PHE A 322 -1.66 -15.43 -12.76
N ALA A 323 -0.58 -14.86 -12.24
CA ALA A 323 0.22 -15.44 -11.16
C ALA A 323 -0.42 -15.10 -9.79
N ILE A 324 -0.90 -16.12 -9.08
CA ILE A 324 -1.75 -15.97 -7.90
C ILE A 324 -0.97 -16.40 -6.65
N VAL A 325 -0.79 -15.47 -5.70
CA VAL A 325 0.16 -15.62 -4.59
C VAL A 325 -0.41 -15.36 -3.19
N PRO A 326 0.12 -16.05 -2.15
CA PRO A 326 -0.40 -16.01 -0.77
C PRO A 326 0.20 -14.90 0.11
N CYS A 327 0.49 -13.74 -0.46
CA CYS A 327 1.21 -12.69 0.27
C CYS A 327 0.94 -11.29 -0.29
N GLU A 328 1.32 -10.27 0.47
CA GLU A 328 1.36 -8.88 0.04
C GLU A 328 2.71 -8.58 -0.63
N VAL A 329 2.71 -8.46 -1.95
CA VAL A 329 3.93 -8.20 -2.73
C VAL A 329 4.12 -6.69 -2.89
N THR A 330 5.33 -6.17 -2.68
CA THR A 330 5.64 -4.76 -2.94
C THR A 330 5.79 -4.44 -4.42
N ALA A 331 5.63 -3.16 -4.78
CA ALA A 331 5.68 -2.69 -6.17
C ALA A 331 6.94 -3.15 -6.89
N ASP A 332 8.10 -2.96 -6.26
CA ASP A 332 9.41 -3.32 -6.82
C ASP A 332 9.46 -4.80 -7.22
N LEU A 333 9.01 -5.68 -6.32
CA LEU A 333 9.06 -7.12 -6.54
C LEU A 333 8.04 -7.57 -7.59
N GLY A 334 6.85 -6.95 -7.61
CA GLY A 334 5.85 -7.18 -8.65
C GLY A 334 6.37 -6.79 -10.05
N LEU A 335 7.07 -5.65 -10.15
CA LEU A 335 7.69 -5.20 -11.40
C LEU A 335 8.82 -6.12 -11.85
N GLU A 336 9.57 -6.74 -10.94
CA GLU A 336 10.59 -7.74 -11.30
C GLU A 336 9.97 -8.98 -11.97
N PHE A 337 8.76 -9.41 -11.54
CA PHE A 337 8.00 -10.46 -12.22
C PHE A 337 7.54 -10.00 -13.60
N VAL A 338 6.87 -8.84 -13.69
CA VAL A 338 6.35 -8.28 -14.95
C VAL A 338 7.46 -8.11 -15.99
N LYS A 339 8.64 -7.66 -15.58
CA LYS A 339 9.79 -7.45 -16.48
C LYS A 339 10.30 -8.74 -17.12
N ARG A 340 10.16 -9.88 -16.42
CA ARG A 340 10.71 -11.18 -16.85
C ARG A 340 9.69 -12.05 -17.54
N CYS A 341 8.42 -11.88 -17.19
CA CYS A 341 7.28 -12.55 -17.78
C CYS A 341 7.12 -12.15 -19.25
N LYS A 342 7.11 -13.14 -20.14
CA LYS A 342 7.02 -12.96 -21.60
C LYS A 342 5.59 -12.92 -22.12
N TYR A 343 4.62 -13.28 -21.29
CA TYR A 343 3.20 -13.15 -21.61
C TYR A 343 2.84 -11.68 -21.84
N GLU A 344 1.94 -11.42 -22.78
CA GLU A 344 1.50 -10.05 -23.09
C GLU A 344 0.84 -9.39 -21.87
N TYR A 345 0.10 -10.15 -21.07
CA TYR A 345 -0.55 -9.67 -19.85
C TYR A 345 -0.04 -10.42 -18.61
N PRO A 346 1.10 -9.98 -18.02
CA PRO A 346 1.68 -10.60 -16.83
C PRO A 346 1.04 -10.03 -15.56
N VAL A 347 -0.04 -10.67 -15.10
CA VAL A 347 -0.85 -10.18 -13.98
C VAL A 347 -0.44 -10.88 -12.69
N LEU A 348 0.07 -10.13 -11.71
CA LEU A 348 0.30 -10.64 -10.36
C LEU A 348 -0.92 -10.36 -9.48
N VAL A 349 -1.55 -11.41 -8.96
CA VAL A 349 -2.69 -11.33 -8.03
C VAL A 349 -2.24 -11.77 -6.65
N THR A 350 -2.35 -10.85 -5.69
CA THR A 350 -1.91 -11.05 -4.31
C THR A 350 -3.03 -11.58 -3.42
N MET A 351 -2.75 -11.82 -2.14
CA MET A 351 -3.77 -12.12 -1.12
C MET A 351 -4.67 -13.31 -1.43
N SER A 352 -4.08 -14.40 -1.93
CA SER A 352 -4.82 -15.56 -2.41
C SER A 352 -4.40 -16.85 -1.71
N ASN A 353 -5.39 -17.66 -1.31
CA ASN A 353 -5.30 -18.96 -0.63
C ASN A 353 -4.68 -18.95 0.78
N ASP A 354 -3.80 -17.99 1.09
CA ASP A 354 -3.14 -17.86 2.38
C ASP A 354 -2.61 -16.42 2.56
N TYR A 355 -2.12 -16.10 3.75
CA TYR A 355 -1.65 -14.77 4.15
C TYR A 355 -0.34 -14.86 4.91
N LEU A 356 0.76 -14.71 4.16
CA LEU A 356 2.13 -14.86 4.67
C LEU A 356 2.80 -13.52 5.02
N GLY A 357 2.00 -12.46 5.09
CA GLY A 357 2.46 -11.08 5.27
C GLY A 357 3.18 -10.55 4.03
N TYR A 358 4.15 -9.68 4.25
CA TYR A 358 4.80 -8.88 3.20
C TYR A 358 5.98 -9.57 2.54
N PHE A 359 6.03 -9.51 1.22
CA PHE A 359 7.11 -9.99 0.38
C PHE A 359 7.76 -8.79 -0.32
N THR A 360 9.01 -8.53 0.06
CA THR A 360 9.84 -7.43 -0.43
C THR A 360 11.07 -7.98 -1.16
N PRO A 361 11.81 -7.14 -1.92
CA PRO A 361 13.16 -7.49 -2.36
C PRO A 361 14.05 -7.96 -1.20
N GLU A 362 14.92 -8.93 -1.47
CA GLU A 362 15.77 -9.55 -0.43
C GLU A 362 16.67 -8.52 0.28
N LEU A 363 17.13 -7.48 -0.43
CA LEU A 363 17.85 -6.34 0.16
C LEU A 363 17.05 -5.64 1.25
N GLU A 364 15.79 -5.29 0.98
CA GLU A 364 14.91 -4.61 1.93
C GLU A 364 14.57 -5.50 3.12
N ALA A 365 14.33 -6.79 2.87
CA ALA A 365 14.06 -7.75 3.92
C ALA A 365 15.27 -8.02 4.84
N LEU A 366 16.50 -7.95 4.31
CA LEU A 366 17.74 -8.05 5.10
C LEU A 366 18.01 -6.76 5.90
N GLU A 367 17.64 -5.61 5.34
CA GLU A 367 17.84 -4.30 5.94
C GLU A 367 16.96 -4.08 7.18
N GLU A 368 15.72 -4.58 7.10
CA GLU A 368 14.68 -4.47 8.12
C GLU A 368 14.42 -3.02 8.57
N LEU A 369 14.38 -2.05 7.65
CA LEU A 369 14.04 -0.64 7.99
C LEU A 369 12.57 -0.28 7.78
N THR A 370 11.86 -1.01 6.92
CA THR A 370 10.45 -0.78 6.61
C THR A 370 9.53 -1.72 7.38
N TYR A 371 8.24 -1.39 7.43
CA TYR A 371 7.22 -2.29 8.00
C TYR A 371 7.15 -3.59 7.20
N GLU A 372 7.13 -3.45 5.88
CA GLU A 372 6.99 -4.50 4.87
C GLU A 372 8.22 -5.43 4.90
N GLY A 373 9.44 -4.87 5.03
CA GLY A 373 10.67 -5.65 5.13
C GLY A 373 10.68 -6.59 6.34
N ARG A 374 10.03 -6.18 7.45
CA ARG A 374 9.87 -6.97 8.69
C ARG A 374 8.62 -7.83 8.72
N GLY A 375 7.63 -7.51 7.88
CA GLY A 375 6.25 -7.94 7.97
C GLY A 375 5.99 -9.39 7.55
N SER A 376 6.93 -10.31 7.78
CA SER A 376 6.75 -11.74 7.54
C SER A 376 7.55 -12.58 8.54
N PHE A 377 7.04 -13.77 8.83
CA PHE A 377 7.74 -14.79 9.61
C PHE A 377 8.76 -15.58 8.78
N LEU A 378 8.78 -15.37 7.47
CA LEU A 378 9.70 -16.01 6.52
C LEU A 378 11.02 -15.25 6.40
N GLU A 379 12.08 -15.95 6.01
CA GLU A 379 13.42 -15.39 5.83
C GLU A 379 13.47 -14.30 4.73
N ALA A 380 14.58 -13.56 4.69
CA ALA A 380 14.72 -12.42 3.76
C ALA A 380 14.67 -12.81 2.28
N SER A 381 15.01 -14.05 1.94
CA SER A 381 14.99 -14.60 0.58
C SER A 381 13.59 -14.79 0.00
N ARG A 382 12.52 -14.64 0.80
CA ARG A 382 11.12 -14.97 0.42
C ARG A 382 10.66 -14.31 -0.89
N GLY A 383 10.98 -13.04 -1.10
CA GLY A 383 10.58 -12.32 -2.31
C GLY A 383 11.22 -12.87 -3.58
N ARG A 384 12.54 -13.10 -3.53
CA ARG A 384 13.29 -13.74 -4.62
C ARG A 384 12.80 -15.15 -4.90
N ILE A 385 12.59 -15.96 -3.85
CA ILE A 385 12.10 -17.33 -3.98
C ILE A 385 10.72 -17.33 -4.67
N LEU A 386 9.82 -16.42 -4.28
CA LEU A 386 8.50 -16.29 -4.89
C LEU A 386 8.59 -16.02 -6.39
N VAL A 387 9.27 -14.93 -6.79
CA VAL A 387 9.37 -14.52 -8.20
C VAL A 387 10.03 -15.62 -9.04
N ASN A 388 11.14 -16.18 -8.57
CA ASN A 388 11.82 -17.25 -9.30
C ASN A 388 10.95 -18.50 -9.45
N SER A 389 10.19 -18.85 -8.40
CA SER A 389 9.29 -20.00 -8.45
C SER A 389 8.11 -19.77 -9.41
N LEU A 390 7.58 -18.55 -9.50
CA LEU A 390 6.55 -18.21 -10.47
C LEU A 390 7.08 -18.31 -11.91
N LEU A 391 8.26 -17.73 -12.17
CA LEU A 391 8.93 -17.80 -13.45
C LEU A 391 9.25 -19.27 -13.84
N GLU A 392 9.75 -20.07 -12.89
CA GLU A 392 9.94 -21.50 -13.08
C GLU A 392 8.63 -22.24 -13.43
N LEU A 393 7.51 -21.90 -12.78
CA LEU A 393 6.21 -22.52 -12.98
C LEU A 393 5.60 -22.20 -14.35
N ILE A 394 5.90 -21.01 -14.90
CA ILE A 394 5.50 -20.64 -16.27
C ILE A 394 6.53 -21.03 -17.34
N GLY A 395 7.63 -21.70 -16.96
CA GLY A 395 8.65 -22.19 -17.88
C GLY A 395 9.77 -21.20 -18.23
N GLU A 396 9.84 -20.06 -17.57
CA GLU A 396 10.81 -18.99 -17.83
C GLU A 396 12.00 -19.01 -16.88
N LYS A 397 13.07 -19.72 -17.25
CA LYS A 397 14.21 -19.99 -16.34
C LYS A 397 15.46 -19.17 -16.61
N THR A 398 15.46 -18.28 -17.59
CA THR A 398 16.68 -17.65 -18.12
C THR A 398 17.17 -16.45 -17.31
N GLU A 399 16.26 -15.68 -16.70
CA GLU A 399 16.59 -14.40 -16.03
C GLU A 399 16.20 -14.38 -14.54
N LEU A 400 16.44 -15.47 -13.82
CA LEU A 400 16.08 -15.55 -12.40
C LEU A 400 16.83 -14.53 -11.54
N LEU A 401 16.16 -14.04 -10.49
CA LEU A 401 16.74 -13.16 -9.48
C LEU A 401 17.84 -13.89 -8.72
N LYS A 402 19.00 -13.22 -8.57
CA LYS A 402 20.17 -13.76 -7.87
C LYS A 402 20.08 -13.51 -6.36
N PRO A 403 20.59 -14.43 -5.52
CA PRO A 403 20.74 -14.17 -4.09
C PRO A 403 21.58 -12.92 -3.81
N VAL A 404 21.17 -12.17 -2.80
CA VAL A 404 21.94 -11.04 -2.27
C VAL A 404 23.17 -11.55 -1.54
N ASP A 405 24.33 -11.05 -1.93
CA ASP A 405 25.56 -11.15 -1.15
C ASP A 405 25.67 -9.92 -0.24
N VAL A 406 25.64 -10.13 1.07
CA VAL A 406 25.62 -9.03 2.06
C VAL A 406 26.87 -8.15 1.96
N ASN A 407 28.03 -8.70 1.64
CA ASN A 407 29.28 -7.95 1.60
C ASN A 407 29.44 -7.19 0.29
N ARG A 408 28.92 -7.72 -0.83
CA ARG A 408 29.00 -7.08 -2.14
C ARG A 408 27.86 -6.09 -2.38
N ASP A 409 26.63 -6.47 -2.01
CA ASP A 409 25.41 -5.79 -2.47
C ASP A 409 24.86 -4.80 -1.43
N MET A 410 25.31 -4.86 -0.18
CA MET A 410 24.87 -3.97 0.90
C MET A 410 26.03 -3.12 1.41
N GLY A 411 25.71 -1.94 1.92
CA GLY A 411 26.68 -1.04 2.55
C GLY A 411 26.63 -1.10 4.08
N THR A 412 27.55 -0.35 4.68
CA THR A 412 27.63 -0.12 6.13
C THR A 412 27.66 1.38 6.39
N ILE A 413 27.00 1.81 7.46
CA ILE A 413 27.11 3.17 7.99
C ILE A 413 27.89 3.06 9.29
N GLU A 414 29.04 3.72 9.35
CA GLU A 414 29.80 3.93 10.56
C GLU A 414 29.78 5.41 10.88
N GLY A 415 29.78 5.76 12.16
CA GLY A 415 29.76 7.16 12.50
C GLY A 415 29.97 7.43 13.95
N ARG A 416 29.96 8.73 14.27
CA ARG A 416 30.09 9.24 15.62
C ARG A 416 29.06 10.35 15.85
N VAL A 417 28.47 10.35 17.03
CA VAL A 417 27.71 11.49 17.55
C VAL A 417 28.64 12.39 18.34
N VAL A 418 28.71 13.66 17.96
CA VAL A 418 29.43 14.71 18.68
C VAL A 418 28.43 15.48 19.53
N CYS A 419 28.47 15.25 20.84
CA CYS A 419 27.63 15.94 21.82
C CYS A 419 28.34 15.99 23.18
N GLU A 420 28.05 17.00 24.01
CA GLU A 420 28.67 17.14 25.34
C GLU A 420 28.37 15.97 26.28
N ASP A 421 27.13 15.47 26.26
CA ASP A 421 26.68 14.35 27.07
C ASP A 421 26.19 13.19 26.19
N ILE A 422 27.01 12.15 26.10
CA ILE A 422 26.73 10.96 25.32
C ILE A 422 25.83 9.95 26.06
N SER A 423 25.53 10.20 27.34
CA SER A 423 24.72 9.29 28.15
C SER A 423 23.31 9.14 27.59
N GLY A 424 22.88 7.87 27.43
CA GLY A 424 21.55 7.54 26.91
C GLY A 424 21.33 7.85 25.43
N VAL A 425 22.35 8.31 24.69
CA VAL A 425 22.23 8.66 23.27
C VAL A 425 22.12 7.41 22.40
N HIS A 426 21.22 7.48 21.42
CA HIS A 426 21.07 6.48 20.39
C HIS A 426 21.03 7.13 19.02
N VAL A 427 21.46 6.39 18.02
CA VAL A 427 21.23 6.72 16.62
C VAL A 427 20.23 5.72 16.08
N GLY A 428 19.31 6.16 15.23
CA GLY A 428 18.55 5.25 14.41
C GLY A 428 18.53 5.64 12.95
N VAL A 429 18.03 4.70 12.14
CA VAL A 429 18.07 4.75 10.68
C VAL A 429 16.72 4.35 10.09
N LEU A 430 16.26 5.15 9.12
CA LEU A 430 14.96 5.02 8.45
C LEU A 430 15.11 5.22 6.93
N ARG A 431 14.14 4.72 6.16
CA ARG A 431 13.97 5.04 4.72
C ARG A 431 13.09 6.27 4.47
N GLU A 432 12.50 6.83 5.51
CA GLU A 432 11.56 7.95 5.43
C GLU A 432 12.11 9.17 6.17
N TYR A 433 11.93 10.36 5.60
CA TYR A 433 12.21 11.62 6.28
C TYR A 433 11.05 11.97 7.24
N ARG A 434 10.99 11.27 8.37
CA ARG A 434 9.93 11.45 9.37
C ARG A 434 10.41 11.19 10.78
N ALA A 435 9.58 11.57 11.75
CA ALA A 435 9.91 11.37 13.15
C ALA A 435 9.75 9.88 13.45
N PRO A 436 10.68 9.29 14.22
CA PRO A 436 10.49 7.93 14.68
C PRO A 436 9.18 7.84 15.46
N ALA A 437 8.36 6.85 15.12
CA ALA A 437 7.16 6.58 15.89
C ALA A 437 7.58 5.88 17.18
N TYR A 438 7.71 6.63 18.27
CA TYR A 438 7.81 6.07 19.62
C TYR A 438 6.38 5.79 20.08
N GLY A 439 5.95 4.52 20.15
CA GLY A 439 4.58 4.24 20.63
C GLY A 439 4.36 4.66 22.10
N ASP A 440 3.18 4.34 22.66
CA ASP A 440 2.91 4.41 24.11
C ASP A 440 3.43 3.18 24.89
N PRO A 441 4.08 3.33 26.07
CA PRO A 441 4.60 2.19 26.82
C PRO A 441 3.55 1.11 27.14
N PRO A 442 3.88 -0.18 27.00
CA PRO A 442 5.12 -0.70 26.41
C PRO A 442 4.95 -0.77 24.89
N SER A 443 5.57 0.14 24.17
CA SER A 443 5.14 0.55 22.85
C SER A 443 5.41 -0.38 21.69
N ALA A 444 4.53 -0.32 20.70
CA ALA A 444 4.74 -0.87 19.37
C ALA A 444 6.14 -0.47 18.84
N PRO A 445 6.89 -1.42 18.27
CA PRO A 445 8.26 -1.19 17.83
C PRO A 445 8.29 -0.17 16.69
N MET A 446 9.15 0.83 16.83
CA MET A 446 9.55 1.68 15.72
C MET A 446 10.01 0.80 14.54
N TYR A 447 9.39 0.98 13.37
CA TYR A 447 9.91 0.42 12.11
C TYR A 447 11.15 1.24 11.72
N GLY A 448 12.30 0.56 11.55
CA GLY A 448 13.62 1.18 11.54
C GLY A 448 14.57 0.53 12.55
N ARG A 449 15.88 0.75 12.42
CA ARG A 449 16.87 0.22 13.37
C ARG A 449 17.40 1.35 14.26
N ARG A 450 17.67 1.02 15.52
CA ARG A 450 18.19 1.95 16.54
C ARG A 450 19.30 1.26 17.30
N VAL A 451 20.41 1.95 17.56
CA VAL A 451 21.56 1.45 18.31
C VAL A 451 22.00 2.48 19.34
N LYS A 452 22.39 2.01 20.51
CA LYS A 452 23.05 2.87 21.51
C LYS A 452 24.46 3.17 21.04
N VAL A 453 24.89 4.41 21.18
CA VAL A 453 26.28 4.78 20.88
C VAL A 453 27.23 4.28 21.99
N ASP A 454 28.50 4.07 21.66
CA ASP A 454 29.53 3.74 22.66
C ASP A 454 30.00 4.97 23.46
N GLU A 455 30.95 4.77 24.37
CA GLU A 455 31.52 5.84 25.22
C GLU A 455 32.21 6.96 24.42
N GLN A 456 32.65 6.67 23.19
CA GLN A 456 33.24 7.64 22.27
C GLN A 456 32.19 8.24 21.32
N GLY A 457 30.92 7.87 21.48
CA GLY A 457 29.79 8.28 20.65
C GLY A 457 29.68 7.54 19.32
N ARG A 458 30.42 6.45 19.13
CA ARG A 458 30.44 5.72 17.86
C ARG A 458 29.23 4.79 17.71
N PHE A 459 28.79 4.61 16.47
CA PHE A 459 27.71 3.69 16.10
C PHE A 459 28.00 3.00 14.77
N VAL A 460 27.36 1.85 14.56
CA VAL A 460 27.46 1.09 13.31
C VAL A 460 26.11 0.48 12.91
N PHE A 461 25.73 0.69 11.65
CA PHE A 461 24.66 -0.04 10.98
C PHE A 461 25.21 -0.84 9.81
N ARG A 462 25.29 -2.16 9.98
CA ARG A 462 25.63 -3.10 8.91
C ARG A 462 24.39 -3.53 8.12
N LYS A 463 24.58 -4.05 6.91
CA LYS A 463 23.50 -4.57 6.04
C LYS A 463 22.48 -3.48 5.69
N ILE A 464 22.98 -2.34 5.19
CA ILE A 464 22.13 -1.26 4.70
C ILE A 464 22.01 -1.40 3.19
N ALA A 465 20.78 -1.51 2.69
CA ALA A 465 20.57 -1.63 1.26
C ALA A 465 21.00 -0.31 0.57
N PRO A 466 21.44 -0.34 -0.69
CA PRO A 466 21.85 0.88 -1.39
C PRO A 466 20.76 1.96 -1.45
N GLY A 467 21.18 3.22 -1.62
CA GLY A 467 20.30 4.39 -1.71
C GLY A 467 20.34 5.28 -0.48
N THR A 468 19.40 6.23 -0.41
CA THR A 468 19.34 7.20 0.72
C THR A 468 18.62 6.61 1.91
N VAL A 469 19.20 6.77 3.09
CA VAL A 469 18.58 6.57 4.40
C VAL A 469 18.65 7.86 5.20
N TYR A 470 17.90 7.94 6.29
CA TYR A 470 17.86 9.10 7.17
C TYR A 470 18.28 8.68 8.58
N LEU A 471 19.33 9.29 9.10
CA LEU A 471 19.83 9.06 10.45
C LEU A 471 19.20 10.06 11.42
N TYR A 472 18.80 9.61 12.58
CA TYR A 472 18.29 10.51 13.62
C TYR A 472 18.98 10.18 14.94
N VAL A 473 19.11 11.20 15.79
CA VAL A 473 19.68 11.05 17.13
C VAL A 473 18.57 11.25 18.14
N ASP A 474 18.49 10.38 19.13
CA ASP A 474 17.59 10.52 20.27
C ASP A 474 18.34 10.23 21.58
N ARG A 475 17.74 10.62 22.72
CA ARG A 475 18.28 10.38 24.06
C ARG A 475 17.23 9.76 24.96
N GLU A 476 17.60 8.68 25.64
CA GLU A 476 16.82 8.13 26.73
C GLU A 476 16.92 9.05 27.95
N VAL A 477 15.75 9.46 28.47
CA VAL A 477 15.67 10.34 29.63
C VAL A 477 14.92 9.60 30.73
N ALA A 478 15.54 9.47 31.90
CA ALA A 478 14.93 8.81 33.06
C ALA A 478 13.55 9.40 33.39
N GLY A 479 12.57 8.54 33.65
CA GLY A 479 11.19 8.93 33.95
C GLY A 479 10.35 9.34 32.74
N ARG A 480 10.92 9.48 31.54
CA ARG A 480 10.13 9.72 30.31
C ARG A 480 9.66 8.42 29.69
N LYS A 481 8.43 8.43 29.21
CA LYS A 481 7.81 7.31 28.46
C LYS A 481 8.39 7.13 27.04
N ARG A 482 9.01 8.16 26.48
CA ARG A 482 9.56 8.21 25.12
C ARG A 482 10.92 8.92 25.16
N PRO A 483 11.87 8.54 24.29
CA PRO A 483 13.14 9.25 24.19
C PRO A 483 12.92 10.68 23.71
N LEU A 484 13.85 11.56 24.06
CA LEU A 484 13.94 12.91 23.53
C LEU A 484 14.60 12.84 22.15
N LEU A 485 13.87 13.15 21.08
CA LEU A 485 14.45 13.29 19.75
C LEU A 485 15.32 14.55 19.70
N LEU A 486 16.57 14.40 19.26
CA LEU A 486 17.59 15.46 19.22
C LEU A 486 17.83 15.98 17.80
N THR A 487 17.75 15.11 16.81
CA THR A 487 17.84 15.49 15.39
C THR A 487 16.83 14.73 14.55
N TRP A 488 16.47 15.27 13.40
CA TRP A 488 15.50 14.69 12.50
C TRP A 488 16.10 14.38 11.14
N GLY A 489 16.52 13.12 10.94
CA GLY A 489 16.70 12.54 9.62
C GLY A 489 17.79 13.18 8.74
N GLU A 490 19.05 13.05 9.14
CA GLU A 490 20.22 13.37 8.33
C GLU A 490 20.34 12.41 7.13
N PRO A 491 20.25 12.89 5.88
CA PRO A 491 20.28 12.02 4.70
C PRO A 491 21.69 11.46 4.47
N VAL A 492 21.79 10.14 4.37
CA VAL A 492 23.03 9.43 4.11
C VAL A 492 22.85 8.55 2.89
N LYS A 493 23.71 8.73 1.88
CA LYS A 493 23.72 7.91 0.67
C LYS A 493 24.61 6.69 0.86
N VAL A 494 24.02 5.50 0.81
CA VAL A 494 24.72 4.22 0.95
C VAL A 494 24.92 3.58 -0.42
N SER A 495 26.12 3.06 -0.64
CA SER A 495 26.49 2.34 -1.87
C SER A 495 26.81 0.87 -1.56
N PRO A 496 26.61 -0.06 -2.51
CA PRO A 496 26.94 -1.48 -2.32
C PRO A 496 28.42 -1.67 -1.93
N GLY A 497 28.70 -2.53 -0.96
CA GLY A 497 30.06 -2.93 -0.55
C GLY A 497 30.89 -1.85 0.14
N ASN A 498 30.35 -0.64 0.31
CA ASN A 498 31.08 0.49 0.87
C ASN A 498 30.64 0.79 2.31
N THR A 499 31.60 1.24 3.12
CA THR A 499 31.33 1.89 4.39
C THR A 499 31.28 3.40 4.19
N VAL A 500 30.18 4.02 4.60
CA VAL A 500 30.08 5.49 4.68
C VAL A 500 30.32 5.92 6.13
N TYR A 501 31.14 6.95 6.30
CA TYR A 501 31.45 7.55 7.59
C TYR A 501 30.63 8.82 7.77
N VAL A 502 29.94 8.93 8.90
CA VAL A 502 29.05 10.05 9.20
C VAL A 502 29.34 10.62 10.58
N GLU A 503 29.50 11.93 10.66
CA GLU A 503 29.53 12.65 11.93
C GLU A 503 28.18 13.35 12.13
N LEU A 504 27.54 13.11 13.28
CA LEU A 504 26.27 13.72 13.65
C LEU A 504 26.51 14.65 14.83
N SER A 505 26.38 15.96 14.60
CA SER A 505 26.52 16.95 15.66
C SER A 505 25.19 17.19 16.36
N VAL A 506 25.19 17.17 17.69
CA VAL A 506 24.08 17.65 18.52
C VAL A 506 24.61 18.81 19.35
N PRO A 507 23.98 20.00 19.29
CA PRO A 507 24.44 21.14 20.06
C PRO A 507 24.39 20.86 21.56
N SER A 508 25.31 21.47 22.30
CA SER A 508 25.40 21.39 23.76
C SER A 508 24.11 21.82 24.46
N LYS A 509 23.44 22.83 23.89
CA LYS A 509 22.20 23.38 24.42
C LYS A 509 21.16 23.48 23.32
N LEU A 510 20.02 22.81 23.51
CA LEU A 510 18.86 22.94 22.64
C LEU A 510 18.19 24.31 22.85
N LYS A 511 17.82 24.95 21.74
CA LYS A 511 17.10 26.24 21.72
C LYS A 511 15.59 26.05 21.90
N GLY A 512 14.86 27.14 22.12
CA GLY A 512 13.40 27.15 22.23
C GLY A 512 12.85 26.42 23.47
N THR A 513 13.69 26.13 24.46
CA THR A 513 13.32 25.38 25.68
C THR A 513 12.32 26.13 26.57
N ARG A 514 12.32 27.47 26.49
CA ARG A 514 11.38 28.37 27.20
C ARG A 514 10.25 28.89 26.31
N VAL A 515 10.13 28.38 25.08
CA VAL A 515 9.04 28.71 24.16
C VAL A 515 7.95 27.65 24.31
N GLU A 516 6.78 28.11 24.77
CA GLU A 516 5.61 27.25 24.97
C GLU A 516 4.86 27.01 23.67
N ASN A 517 4.64 28.07 22.88
CA ASN A 517 3.89 28.02 21.64
C ASN A 517 4.30 29.14 20.68
N ILE A 518 4.14 28.88 19.38
CA ILE A 518 4.26 29.88 18.31
C ILE A 518 2.93 29.90 17.58
N GLU A 519 2.36 31.08 17.37
CA GLU A 519 1.07 31.25 16.70
C GLU A 519 1.21 32.23 15.56
N ILE A 520 0.74 31.87 14.37
CA ILE A 520 0.58 32.83 13.27
C ILE A 520 -0.72 33.57 13.53
N VAL A 521 -0.62 34.86 13.87
CA VAL A 521 -1.74 35.70 14.32
C VAL A 521 -2.33 36.56 13.22
N ASP A 522 -1.53 36.88 12.19
CA ASP A 522 -1.96 37.70 11.07
C ASP A 522 -1.32 37.22 9.77
N LEU A 523 -2.04 37.39 8.66
CA LEU A 523 -1.60 37.00 7.34
C LEU A 523 -2.30 37.84 6.27
N LEU A 524 -1.49 38.54 5.47
CA LEU A 524 -1.93 39.43 4.41
C LEU A 524 -1.27 39.01 3.09
N TYR A 525 -2.04 39.04 2.00
CA TYR A 525 -1.48 38.91 0.64
C TYR A 525 -1.73 40.20 -0.13
N GLU A 526 -0.65 40.92 -0.46
CA GLU A 526 -0.69 42.16 -1.23
C GLU A 526 0.53 42.25 -2.14
N ASN A 527 0.37 42.79 -3.35
CA ASN A 527 1.46 43.00 -4.31
C ASN A 527 2.34 41.77 -4.54
N HIS A 528 1.70 40.62 -4.77
CA HIS A 528 2.37 39.33 -4.92
C HIS A 528 3.26 38.94 -3.73
N SER A 529 2.97 39.46 -2.54
CA SER A 529 3.74 39.18 -1.34
C SER A 529 2.82 38.68 -0.23
N ILE A 530 3.25 37.64 0.49
CA ILE A 530 2.59 37.19 1.71
C ILE A 530 3.34 37.81 2.88
N VAL A 531 2.66 38.67 3.65
CA VAL A 531 3.14 39.17 4.93
C VAL A 531 2.49 38.35 6.03
N LEU A 532 3.30 37.81 6.94
CA LEU A 532 2.82 37.03 8.07
C LEU A 532 3.37 37.58 9.38
N ARG A 533 2.53 37.56 10.41
CA ARG A 533 2.92 37.93 11.77
C ARG A 533 2.75 36.76 12.71
N ALA A 534 3.75 36.51 13.55
CA ALA A 534 3.77 35.43 14.50
C ALA A 534 3.98 35.91 15.94
N LYS A 535 3.21 35.35 16.87
CA LYS A 535 3.34 35.59 18.30
C LYS A 535 3.97 34.41 18.99
N VAL A 536 4.96 34.67 19.84
CA VAL A 536 5.59 33.68 20.71
C VAL A 536 4.95 33.76 22.09
N LYS A 537 4.52 32.62 22.62
CA LYS A 537 4.18 32.46 24.04
C LYS A 537 5.38 31.81 24.73
N GLY A 538 5.93 32.50 25.73
CA GLY A 538 7.16 32.10 26.42
C GLY A 538 8.27 33.13 26.23
N ILE A 539 9.53 32.73 26.46
CA ILE A 539 10.69 33.60 26.37
C ILE A 539 11.63 33.10 25.28
N LEU A 540 11.87 33.95 24.29
CA LEU A 540 12.91 33.75 23.27
C LEU A 540 14.27 34.16 23.87
N GLY A 541 15.27 33.29 23.79
CA GLY A 541 16.64 33.61 24.19
C GLY A 541 17.28 34.65 23.27
N SER A 542 18.41 35.24 23.70
CA SER A 542 19.15 36.24 22.92
C SER A 542 19.75 35.70 21.61
N GLU A 543 19.95 34.39 21.51
CA GLU A 543 20.49 33.68 20.34
C GLU A 543 19.42 32.88 19.58
N GLU A 544 18.16 33.02 19.99
CA GLU A 544 17.01 32.33 19.41
C GLU A 544 16.23 33.32 18.55
N TYR A 545 15.89 32.94 17.32
CA TYR A 545 15.09 33.76 16.42
C TYR A 545 14.09 32.90 15.67
N LEU A 546 13.00 33.55 15.26
CA LEU A 546 11.95 32.93 14.47
C LEU A 546 12.36 32.86 12.99
N ARG A 547 11.94 31.79 12.33
CA ARG A 547 12.06 31.60 10.88
C ARG A 547 10.68 31.35 10.31
N ALA A 548 10.45 31.75 9.07
CA ALA A 548 9.21 31.48 8.37
C ALA A 548 9.47 30.76 7.05
N HIS A 549 8.81 29.62 6.85
CA HIS A 549 8.88 28.85 5.61
C HIS A 549 7.51 28.76 4.95
N LEU A 550 7.51 28.79 3.62
CA LEU A 550 6.35 28.58 2.77
C LEU A 550 6.52 27.27 2.00
N TYR A 551 5.44 26.51 1.87
CA TYR A 551 5.39 25.26 1.12
C TYR A 551 4.13 25.21 0.27
N TYR A 552 4.11 24.41 -0.80
CA TYR A 552 2.85 24.08 -1.46
C TYR A 552 2.00 23.16 -0.57
N THR A 553 0.69 23.43 -0.48
CA THR A 553 -0.25 22.60 0.30
C THR A 553 -0.20 21.13 -0.13
N LYS A 554 -0.14 20.87 -1.44
CA LYS A 554 -0.07 19.52 -2.02
C LYS A 554 1.17 18.72 -1.61
N ASP A 555 2.25 19.40 -1.23
CA ASP A 555 3.53 18.77 -0.90
C ASP A 555 3.71 18.63 0.61
N PHE A 556 3.26 19.62 1.39
CA PHE A 556 3.38 19.65 2.86
C PHE A 556 2.68 18.45 3.54
N PHE A 557 1.53 18.01 2.99
CA PHE A 557 0.74 16.92 3.56
C PHE A 557 1.07 15.53 3.00
N LYS A 558 2.08 15.41 2.13
CA LYS A 558 2.54 14.10 1.64
C LYS A 558 3.13 13.24 2.78
N PRO A 559 2.96 11.91 2.77
CA PRO A 559 3.46 11.03 3.82
C PRO A 559 4.97 11.13 4.06
N HIS A 560 5.76 11.28 3.00
CA HIS A 560 7.22 11.25 3.06
C HIS A 560 7.87 12.56 3.53
N ARG A 561 7.12 13.66 3.70
CA ARG A 561 7.54 14.98 4.23
C ARG A 561 8.85 15.58 3.71
N LEU A 562 9.41 15.06 2.61
CA LEU A 562 10.65 15.56 1.99
C LEU A 562 10.60 17.05 1.65
N CYS A 563 9.42 17.59 1.35
CA CYS A 563 9.27 19.02 1.09
C CYS A 563 9.80 19.90 2.23
N LEU A 564 9.81 19.41 3.48
CA LEU A 564 10.28 20.18 4.63
C LEU A 564 11.77 20.50 4.57
N THR A 565 12.57 19.71 3.86
CA THR A 565 14.01 19.99 3.66
C THR A 565 14.26 21.09 2.63
N THR A 566 13.29 21.43 1.79
CA THR A 566 13.42 22.42 0.73
C THR A 566 12.14 23.25 0.65
N PRO A 567 12.02 24.32 1.47
CA PRO A 567 10.86 25.19 1.40
C PRO A 567 10.74 25.85 0.02
N LEU A 568 9.51 26.14 -0.39
CA LEU A 568 9.23 26.90 -1.60
C LEU A 568 9.83 28.31 -1.51
N ALA A 569 9.66 28.94 -0.34
CA ALA A 569 10.22 30.24 -0.04
C ALA A 569 10.57 30.33 1.45
N ILE A 570 11.63 31.09 1.76
CA ILE A 570 12.03 31.47 3.11
C ILE A 570 11.63 32.94 3.30
N GLY A 571 10.95 33.24 4.40
CA GLY A 571 10.44 34.57 4.67
C GLY A 571 11.55 35.49 5.12
N GLU A 572 11.66 36.67 4.49
CA GLU A 572 12.55 37.73 4.94
C GLU A 572 11.96 38.36 6.19
N GLN A 573 12.75 38.42 7.26
CA GLN A 573 12.31 38.98 8.53
C GLN A 573 12.36 40.51 8.46
N ILE A 574 11.21 41.18 8.59
CA ILE A 574 11.11 42.65 8.57
C ILE A 574 11.10 43.22 10.00
N SER A 575 10.55 42.48 10.96
CA SER A 575 10.60 42.78 12.39
C SER A 575 10.78 41.50 13.20
N GLN A 576 10.93 41.60 14.52
CA GLN A 576 11.09 40.43 15.39
C GLN A 576 9.97 39.39 15.22
N ASP A 577 8.77 39.81 14.85
CA ASP A 577 7.56 39.00 14.75
C ASP A 577 6.93 38.93 13.34
N THR A 578 7.50 39.61 12.34
CA THR A 578 6.88 39.76 11.01
C THR A 578 7.83 39.33 9.89
N PHE A 579 7.30 38.55 8.95
CA PHE A 579 8.04 38.02 7.80
C PHE A 579 7.29 38.33 6.50
N ILE A 580 8.05 38.49 5.41
CA ILE A 580 7.51 38.63 4.06
C ILE A 580 8.05 37.54 3.14
N PHE A 581 7.17 36.94 2.37
CA PHE A 581 7.51 36.16 1.19
C PHE A 581 7.16 36.99 -0.03
N LYS A 582 8.16 37.31 -0.86
CA LYS A 582 7.97 38.12 -2.08
C LYS A 582 7.76 37.21 -3.29
N GLU A 583 7.15 37.76 -4.34
CA GLU A 583 6.97 37.09 -5.64
C GLU A 583 6.19 35.77 -5.56
N ILE A 584 5.18 35.71 -4.69
CA ILE A 584 4.32 34.53 -4.52
C ILE A 584 3.15 34.59 -5.52
N PRO A 585 3.10 33.68 -6.50
CA PRO A 585 1.99 33.64 -7.45
C PRO A 585 0.71 33.13 -6.77
N PRO A 586 -0.47 33.29 -7.39
CA PRO A 586 -1.69 32.65 -6.95
C PRO A 586 -1.52 31.14 -6.77
N GLY A 587 -2.13 30.58 -5.73
CA GLY A 587 -1.98 29.18 -5.38
C GLY A 587 -2.35 28.86 -3.93
N ASP A 588 -2.26 27.57 -3.60
CA ASP A 588 -2.50 27.06 -2.25
C ASP A 588 -1.18 26.74 -1.54
N TYR A 589 -0.94 27.43 -0.45
CA TYR A 589 0.30 27.35 0.32
C TYR A 589 0.06 26.97 1.78
N VAL A 590 1.13 26.54 2.43
CA VAL A 590 1.22 26.34 3.87
C VAL A 590 2.38 27.17 4.39
N ALA A 591 2.10 28.09 5.30
CA ALA A 591 3.12 28.81 6.06
C ALA A 591 3.33 28.15 7.43
N VAL A 592 4.60 28.10 7.83
CA VAL A 592 5.02 27.65 9.16
C VAL A 592 6.04 28.63 9.70
N VAL A 593 5.86 29.04 10.96
CA VAL A 593 6.88 29.80 11.70
C VAL A 593 7.49 28.89 12.75
N TRP A 594 8.80 28.89 12.87
CA TRP A 594 9.52 27.91 13.67
C TRP A 594 10.80 28.47 14.28
N ILE A 595 11.33 27.74 15.25
CA ILE A 595 12.64 27.95 15.86
C ILE A 595 13.46 26.71 15.57
N ASP A 596 14.66 26.93 15.04
CA ASP A 596 15.68 25.91 14.87
C ASP A 596 16.25 25.52 16.24
N VAL A 597 15.80 24.36 16.75
CA VAL A 597 16.09 23.91 18.11
C VAL A 597 17.48 23.30 18.22
N ASN A 598 17.98 22.71 17.14
CA ASN A 598 19.24 21.97 17.09
C ASN A 598 20.30 22.57 16.16
N ASP A 599 20.09 23.79 15.67
CA ASP A 599 21.02 24.59 14.86
C ASP A 599 21.44 23.91 13.54
N ASN A 600 20.53 23.14 12.93
CA ASN A 600 20.81 22.43 11.69
C ASN A 600 20.20 23.08 10.44
N ASN A 601 19.54 24.22 10.58
CA ASN A 601 18.90 25.00 9.53
C ASN A 601 17.80 24.26 8.76
N ARG A 602 17.19 23.22 9.33
CA ARG A 602 16.13 22.44 8.69
C ARG A 602 14.90 22.42 9.58
N LEU A 603 13.71 22.51 8.98
CA LEU A 603 12.48 22.43 9.76
C LEU A 603 12.19 20.98 10.14
N GLU A 604 12.15 20.73 11.44
CA GLU A 604 11.98 19.44 12.06
C GLU A 604 10.81 19.40 13.05
N PRO A 605 9.54 19.20 12.64
CA PRO A 605 8.36 19.19 13.52
C PRO A 605 8.43 18.26 14.74
N GLY A 606 9.33 17.27 14.76
CA GLY A 606 9.57 16.39 15.90
C GLY A 606 10.62 16.89 16.91
N VAL A 607 11.42 17.90 16.54
CA VAL A 607 12.53 18.48 17.32
C VAL A 607 12.28 19.97 17.53
N ASP A 608 11.96 20.68 16.47
CA ASP A 608 11.73 22.12 16.44
C ASP A 608 10.41 22.55 17.07
N LYS A 609 10.45 23.76 17.62
CA LYS A 609 9.23 24.48 17.99
C LYS A 609 8.67 25.13 16.74
N MET A 610 7.50 24.70 16.30
CA MET A 610 6.81 25.28 15.16
C MET A 610 5.39 25.69 15.50
N SER A 611 4.88 26.67 14.77
CA SER A 611 3.48 27.04 14.78
C SER A 611 2.62 25.91 14.23
N LYS A 612 1.32 25.93 14.55
CA LYS A 612 0.37 25.17 13.74
C LYS A 612 0.51 25.60 12.27
N PRO A 613 0.59 24.67 11.30
CA PRO A 613 0.65 25.04 9.89
C PRO A 613 -0.57 25.87 9.49
N ARG A 614 -0.36 26.99 8.81
CA ARG A 614 -1.43 27.87 8.33
C ARG A 614 -1.60 27.68 6.83
N VAL A 615 -2.76 27.14 6.42
CA VAL A 615 -3.13 27.06 5.00
C VAL A 615 -3.50 28.46 4.50
N ILE A 616 -2.98 28.81 3.33
CA ILE A 616 -3.17 30.10 2.66
C ILE A 616 -3.69 29.80 1.26
N ARG A 617 -4.79 30.44 0.88
CA ARG A 617 -5.29 30.42 -0.50
C ARG A 617 -5.10 31.81 -1.09
N VAL A 618 -4.30 31.89 -2.14
CA VAL A 618 -4.03 33.12 -2.87
C VAL A 618 -4.75 33.03 -4.22
N SER A 619 -5.68 33.94 -4.47
CA SER A 619 -6.39 34.08 -5.74
C SER A 619 -5.97 35.34 -6.49
N GLU A 620 -6.09 35.32 -7.81
CA GLU A 620 -5.59 36.37 -8.70
C GLU A 620 -6.43 37.68 -8.69
N ASN A 621 -7.46 37.79 -7.84
CA ASN A 621 -8.29 38.99 -7.65
C ASN A 621 -8.78 39.01 -6.17
N ILE A 622 -8.80 40.15 -5.45
CA ILE A 622 -9.71 41.30 -5.65
C ILE A 622 -9.00 42.64 -5.36
N LEU A 623 -8.87 43.49 -6.38
CA LEU A 623 -9.04 44.94 -6.25
C LEU A 623 -10.54 45.22 -6.39
N LEU A 624 -11.24 45.46 -5.29
CA LEU A 624 -12.49 46.20 -5.27
C LEU A 624 -12.41 47.10 -4.05
N LYS A 625 -12.59 48.40 -4.30
CA LYS A 625 -12.68 49.46 -3.29
C LYS A 625 -13.70 49.14 -2.21
#